data_AF-A0AB37GFU4-F1
#
_entry.id   AF-A0AB37GFU4-F1
#
_cell.length_a   1.000
_cell.length_b   1.000
_cell.length_c   1.000
_cell.angle_alpha   90.00
_cell.angle_beta   90.00
_cell.angle_gamma   90.00
#
_symmetry.space_group_name_H-M   'P 1'
#
loop_
_entity.id
_entity.type
_entity.pdbx_description
1 polymer ?
#
loop_
_entity_poly.entity_id
_entity_poly.type
_entity_poly.pdbx_seq_one_letter_code
_entity_poly.pdbx_strand_id
1 'polypeptide(L)'
;MNEILIYGDIGFEVQAKDIVNQLNDADGPLSVRVDSFGGDVYAGISILNALRRYPDVVTVYVDGIAASAASFIAVGGADRLIMSPNSSLLIHGAWSQGMGNSEEMAQLAADLNQITDNLATIYAEKTGQEPTYWRELMKQDTTFTAEQAVEAGLADAVAEFEKSAKAEKRHAVVASGRSRFAKHAGGRGVPEIETRAAAPPPPVTRSESGDKTTMPSDGRKEEQNMTLLNELAQTLGKSEDQVLAALGRIMNEEVTVNVTVELSYEPAEIVPTDKVVLQPVGDIPPGLVFAAGEVPEGWGVEVAEDTGVVTVTAPAGAEPGDEVTIPVLVTGDGVEVELSAQVTVKAAAPEESESEGESPAKSAPAGPETVTLDMDTYNWLKDAAARGAEAKAKADEADMRAEVDGWVKEGRLHPQNREKAFEDLKARGDAARVLYSSIPENTFPVREIGHSRDDEVNENKISGAANPFASVRY
;
A
#
# COMPACT_ATOMS: atom_id res chain seq x y z
N MET A 1 21.46 -38.36 2.55
CA MET A 1 21.16 -37.09 3.24
C MET A 1 20.01 -36.54 2.46
N ASN A 2 18.81 -36.59 3.03
CA ASN A 2 17.60 -36.19 2.31
C ASN A 2 17.55 -34.68 2.37
N GLU A 3 17.52 -34.04 1.21
CA GLU A 3 17.46 -32.59 1.09
C GLU A 3 16.22 -32.23 0.28
N ILE A 4 15.42 -31.30 0.82
CA ILE A 4 14.25 -30.74 0.16
C ILE A 4 14.46 -29.22 0.04
N LEU A 5 14.10 -28.67 -1.11
CA LEU A 5 14.22 -27.23 -1.39
C LEU A 5 12.83 -26.59 -1.42
N ILE A 6 12.64 -25.53 -0.65
CA ILE A 6 11.48 -24.63 -0.69
C ILE A 6 11.99 -23.29 -1.25
N TYR A 7 12.14 -23.25 -2.57
CA TYR A 7 12.69 -22.10 -3.30
C TYR A 7 11.62 -21.61 -4.26
N GLY A 8 11.30 -20.31 -4.19
CA GLY A 8 10.23 -19.71 -4.98
C GLY A 8 8.89 -19.61 -4.25
N ASP A 9 7.83 -19.33 -5.00
CA ASP A 9 6.51 -19.01 -4.46
C ASP A 9 5.73 -20.26 -4.01
N ILE A 10 5.30 -20.26 -2.74
CA ILE A 10 4.53 -21.35 -2.13
C ILE A 10 3.11 -21.37 -2.71
N GLY A 11 2.68 -22.54 -3.17
CA GLY A 11 1.38 -22.72 -3.83
C GLY A 11 1.42 -22.51 -5.35
N PHE A 12 2.53 -21.99 -5.90
CA PHE A 12 2.71 -21.86 -7.35
C PHE A 12 3.90 -22.69 -7.85
N GLU A 13 5.12 -22.30 -7.50
CA GLU A 13 6.33 -23.03 -7.86
C GLU A 13 6.59 -24.19 -6.88
N VAL A 14 6.36 -23.93 -5.58
CA VAL A 14 6.49 -24.93 -4.53
C VAL A 14 5.10 -25.46 -4.17
N GLN A 15 4.76 -26.62 -4.74
CA GLN A 15 3.49 -27.30 -4.47
C GLN A 15 3.58 -28.15 -3.20
N ALA A 16 2.60 -28.01 -2.31
CA ALA A 16 2.55 -28.81 -1.07
C ALA A 16 2.55 -30.33 -1.34
N LYS A 17 1.90 -30.76 -2.41
CA LYS A 17 1.88 -32.17 -2.85
C LYS A 17 3.28 -32.69 -3.16
N ASP A 18 4.10 -31.89 -3.82
CA ASP A 18 5.45 -32.32 -4.24
C ASP A 18 6.37 -32.43 -3.02
N ILE A 19 6.21 -31.55 -2.04
CA ILE A 19 6.91 -31.66 -0.76
C ILE A 19 6.48 -32.92 -0.02
N VAL A 20 5.18 -33.20 0.07
CA VAL A 20 4.66 -34.43 0.72
C VAL A 20 5.20 -35.69 0.05
N ASN A 21 5.27 -35.72 -1.28
CA ASN A 21 5.85 -36.86 -2.00
C ASN A 21 7.34 -37.04 -1.67
N GLN A 22 8.12 -35.94 -1.68
CA GLN A 22 9.54 -35.98 -1.30
C GLN A 22 9.74 -36.44 0.15
N LEU A 23 8.85 -36.05 1.07
CA LEU A 23 8.88 -36.50 2.46
C LEU A 23 8.58 -38.00 2.58
N ASN A 24 7.64 -38.53 1.79
CA ASN A 24 7.33 -39.96 1.79
C ASN A 24 8.46 -40.82 1.20
N ASP A 25 9.24 -40.25 0.29
CA ASP A 25 10.40 -40.90 -0.33
C ASP A 25 11.69 -40.74 0.52
N ALA A 26 11.67 -39.88 1.53
CA ALA A 26 12.77 -39.64 2.44
C ALA A 26 12.82 -40.67 3.58
N ASP A 27 14.02 -41.09 3.95
CA ASP A 27 14.31 -41.98 5.08
C ASP A 27 15.48 -41.44 5.94
N GLY A 28 15.28 -41.29 7.25
CA GLY A 28 16.26 -40.73 8.18
C GLY A 28 16.21 -39.19 8.29
N PRO A 29 17.24 -38.56 8.90
CA PRO A 29 17.26 -37.11 9.12
C PRO A 29 17.13 -36.29 7.83
N LEU A 30 16.30 -35.24 7.89
CA LEU A 30 15.94 -34.38 6.77
C LEU A 30 16.57 -32.99 6.89
N SER A 31 17.13 -32.49 5.79
CA SER A 31 17.52 -31.08 5.62
C SER A 31 16.55 -30.39 4.68
N VAL A 32 15.94 -29.29 5.12
CA VAL A 32 15.07 -28.46 4.28
C VAL A 32 15.74 -27.12 4.08
N ARG A 33 15.97 -26.70 2.84
CA ARG A 33 16.52 -25.36 2.54
C ARG A 33 15.41 -24.44 2.09
N VAL A 34 15.38 -23.22 2.62
CA VAL A 34 14.35 -22.23 2.36
C VAL A 34 14.98 -20.96 1.79
N ASP A 35 14.47 -20.55 0.63
CA ASP A 35 14.70 -19.24 0.03
C ASP A 35 13.42 -18.80 -0.71
N SER A 36 12.48 -18.24 0.06
CA SER A 36 11.12 -17.98 -0.40
C SER A 36 10.52 -16.75 0.27
N PHE A 37 9.83 -15.93 -0.54
CA PHE A 37 9.06 -14.79 -0.08
C PHE A 37 7.70 -15.17 0.51
N GLY A 38 7.33 -16.45 0.48
CA GLY A 38 6.04 -16.95 0.95
C GLY A 38 5.12 -17.35 -0.18
N GLY A 39 3.81 -17.17 0.03
CA GLY A 39 2.77 -17.53 -0.94
C GLY A 39 1.47 -17.94 -0.24
N ASP A 40 0.79 -18.94 -0.80
CA ASP A 40 -0.49 -19.42 -0.32
C ASP A 40 -0.42 -19.97 1.12
N VAL A 41 -1.27 -19.43 1.99
CA VAL A 41 -1.27 -19.75 3.43
C VAL A 41 -1.65 -21.21 3.67
N TYR A 42 -2.62 -21.76 2.94
CA TYR A 42 -3.11 -23.12 3.17
C TYR A 42 -2.15 -24.18 2.64
N ALA A 43 -1.50 -23.93 1.50
CA ALA A 43 -0.38 -24.72 1.00
C ALA A 43 0.78 -24.71 2.01
N GLY A 44 1.10 -23.54 2.57
CA GLY A 44 2.11 -23.43 3.61
C GLY A 44 1.76 -24.23 4.86
N ILE A 45 0.52 -24.11 5.37
CA ILE A 45 0.04 -24.90 6.53
C ILE A 45 0.10 -26.40 6.23
N SER A 46 -0.19 -26.80 4.98
CA SER A 46 -0.10 -28.21 4.58
C SER A 46 1.34 -28.72 4.61
N ILE A 47 2.30 -27.92 4.12
CA ILE A 47 3.74 -28.24 4.18
C ILE A 47 4.21 -28.30 5.63
N LEU A 48 3.90 -27.28 6.43
CA LEU A 48 4.20 -27.23 7.87
C LEU A 48 3.75 -28.50 8.59
N ASN A 49 2.49 -28.90 8.39
CA ASN A 49 1.95 -30.08 9.04
C ASN A 49 2.52 -31.39 8.49
N ALA A 50 2.97 -31.42 7.24
CA ALA A 50 3.68 -32.57 6.68
C ALA A 50 5.07 -32.72 7.33
N LEU A 51 5.80 -31.63 7.50
CA LEU A 51 7.10 -31.61 8.19
C LEU A 51 6.94 -32.06 9.65
N ARG A 52 5.95 -31.55 10.38
CA ARG A 52 5.66 -31.98 11.77
C ARG A 52 5.31 -33.46 11.92
N ARG A 53 4.82 -34.12 10.86
CA ARG A 53 4.48 -35.55 10.86
C ARG A 53 5.64 -36.44 10.44
N TYR A 54 6.72 -35.86 9.91
CA TYR A 54 7.89 -36.61 9.50
C TYR A 54 8.50 -37.31 10.73
N PRO A 55 8.83 -38.61 10.64
CA PRO A 55 9.16 -39.42 11.83
C PRO A 55 10.57 -39.16 12.40
N ASP A 56 11.44 -38.52 11.63
CA ASP A 56 12.83 -38.23 11.97
C ASP A 56 13.09 -36.72 12.09
N VAL A 57 14.30 -36.36 12.54
CA VAL A 57 14.68 -34.96 12.77
C VAL A 57 14.65 -34.14 11.48
N VAL A 58 13.92 -33.03 11.50
CA VAL A 58 13.86 -32.01 10.45
C VAL A 58 14.73 -30.82 10.84
N THR A 59 15.82 -30.61 10.10
CA THR A 59 16.62 -29.38 10.20
C THR A 59 16.30 -28.46 9.03
N VAL A 60 15.80 -27.26 9.31
CA VAL A 60 15.53 -26.24 8.30
C VAL A 60 16.69 -25.24 8.25
N TYR A 61 17.11 -24.88 7.05
CA TYR A 61 18.11 -23.87 6.77
C TYR A 61 17.47 -22.71 5.99
N VAL A 62 17.58 -21.50 6.51
CA VAL A 62 17.22 -20.29 5.74
C VAL A 62 18.47 -19.80 5.04
N ASP A 63 18.48 -19.87 3.71
CA ASP A 63 19.65 -19.56 2.90
C ASP A 63 19.73 -18.08 2.53
N GLY A 64 18.59 -17.53 2.08
CA GLY A 64 18.44 -16.13 1.70
C GLY A 64 17.32 -15.48 2.50
N ILE A 65 16.08 -15.86 2.22
CA ILE A 65 14.92 -15.33 2.94
C ILE A 65 13.90 -16.42 3.28
N ALA A 66 13.26 -16.28 4.45
CA ALA A 66 12.02 -16.96 4.77
C ALA A 66 11.00 -15.89 5.17
N ALA A 67 10.14 -15.48 4.24
CA ALA A 67 9.11 -14.46 4.48
C ALA A 67 7.71 -15.05 4.40
N SER A 68 6.75 -14.43 5.10
CA SER A 68 5.33 -14.79 5.02
C SER A 68 5.12 -16.30 5.25
N ALA A 69 4.47 -17.02 4.33
CA ALA A 69 4.23 -18.44 4.48
C ALA A 69 5.50 -19.27 4.70
N ALA A 70 6.63 -18.87 4.10
CA ALA A 70 7.90 -19.56 4.27
C ALA A 70 8.43 -19.41 5.70
N SER A 71 8.16 -18.30 6.38
CA SER A 71 8.66 -18.07 7.74
C SER A 71 7.95 -18.96 8.75
N PHE A 72 6.61 -19.10 8.70
CA PHE A 72 5.93 -20.01 9.63
C PHE A 72 6.21 -21.48 9.31
N ILE A 73 6.47 -21.86 8.05
CA ILE A 73 6.93 -23.21 7.70
C ILE A 73 8.30 -23.47 8.34
N ALA A 74 9.23 -22.53 8.19
CA ALA A 74 10.58 -22.66 8.73
C ALA A 74 10.59 -22.71 10.26
N VAL A 75 9.82 -21.82 10.92
CA VAL A 75 9.76 -21.75 12.39
C VAL A 75 8.98 -22.92 12.98
N GLY A 76 7.81 -23.22 12.42
CA GLY A 76 6.90 -24.21 12.99
C GLY A 76 7.17 -25.65 12.55
N GLY A 77 7.82 -25.85 11.41
CA GLY A 77 8.03 -27.16 10.80
C GLY A 77 9.40 -27.76 11.09
N ALA A 78 10.32 -26.98 11.67
CA ALA A 78 11.66 -27.43 12.02
C ALA A 78 11.71 -27.95 13.46
N ASP A 79 12.35 -29.10 13.66
CA ASP A 79 12.88 -29.44 14.98
C ASP A 79 14.05 -28.50 15.32
N ARG A 80 14.86 -28.17 14.30
CA ARG A 80 15.95 -27.22 14.39
C ARG A 80 15.99 -26.27 13.21
N LEU A 81 15.86 -24.97 13.46
CA LEU A 81 15.97 -23.90 12.47
C LEU A 81 17.34 -23.23 12.54
N ILE A 82 18.05 -23.21 11.43
CA ILE A 82 19.37 -22.57 11.30
C ILE A 82 19.28 -21.49 10.22
N MET A 83 19.66 -20.26 10.55
CA MET A 83 19.67 -19.16 9.58
C MET A 83 21.08 -18.90 9.06
N SER A 84 21.24 -18.76 7.75
CA SER A 84 22.53 -18.39 7.16
C SER A 84 22.90 -16.95 7.51
N PRO A 85 24.19 -16.62 7.69
CA PRO A 85 24.65 -15.25 7.79
C PRO A 85 24.10 -14.38 6.65
N ASN A 86 23.60 -13.18 7.00
CA ASN A 86 22.94 -12.24 6.07
C ASN A 86 21.58 -12.69 5.50
N SER A 87 21.02 -13.80 5.99
CA SER A 87 19.64 -14.17 5.67
C SER A 87 18.64 -13.36 6.52
N SER A 88 17.38 -13.36 6.10
CA SER A 88 16.31 -12.64 6.79
C SER A 88 15.07 -13.51 6.98
N LEU A 89 14.33 -13.25 8.06
CA LEU A 89 13.06 -13.87 8.35
C LEU A 89 12.01 -12.78 8.52
N LEU A 90 10.92 -12.83 7.75
CA LEU A 90 9.86 -11.82 7.80
C LEU A 90 8.54 -12.46 8.22
N ILE A 91 7.89 -11.85 9.21
CA ILE A 91 6.55 -12.19 9.66
C ILE A 91 5.61 -11.02 9.36
N HIS A 92 4.40 -11.33 8.89
CA HIS A 92 3.37 -10.34 8.62
C HIS A 92 1.98 -10.98 8.72
N GLY A 93 0.93 -10.15 8.77
CA GLY A 93 -0.45 -10.61 8.78
C GLY A 93 -0.86 -11.37 7.52
N ALA A 94 -1.95 -12.13 7.59
CA ALA A 94 -2.55 -12.70 6.38
C ALA A 94 -3.01 -11.56 5.46
N TRP A 95 -2.67 -11.68 4.18
CA TRP A 95 -3.02 -10.69 3.15
C TRP A 95 -3.82 -11.35 2.03
N SER A 96 -4.80 -10.61 1.52
CA SER A 96 -5.58 -10.98 0.34
C SER A 96 -6.08 -9.72 -0.35
N GLN A 97 -6.62 -9.89 -1.56
CA GLN A 97 -7.33 -8.87 -2.31
C GLN A 97 -8.77 -9.35 -2.54
N GLY A 98 -9.75 -8.47 -2.36
CA GLY A 98 -11.17 -8.77 -2.56
C GLY A 98 -11.94 -7.58 -3.13
N MET A 99 -13.10 -7.86 -3.70
CA MET A 99 -14.06 -6.88 -4.21
C MET A 99 -15.47 -7.39 -3.93
N GLY A 100 -16.35 -6.53 -3.46
CA GLY A 100 -17.71 -6.89 -3.05
C GLY A 100 -18.41 -5.77 -2.31
N ASN A 101 -19.58 -6.05 -1.77
CA ASN A 101 -20.32 -5.12 -0.91
C ASN A 101 -19.70 -5.01 0.50
N SER A 102 -20.27 -4.16 1.36
CA SER A 102 -19.75 -3.93 2.72
C SER A 102 -19.74 -5.19 3.59
N GLU A 103 -20.75 -6.06 3.49
CA GLU A 103 -20.82 -7.32 4.24
C GLU A 103 -19.74 -8.30 3.80
N GLU A 104 -19.51 -8.42 2.48
CA GLU A 104 -18.47 -9.27 1.92
C GLU A 104 -17.06 -8.79 2.32
N MET A 105 -16.82 -7.48 2.32
CA MET A 105 -15.54 -6.92 2.76
C MET A 105 -15.32 -7.07 4.27
N ALA A 106 -16.37 -6.91 5.08
CA ALA A 106 -16.30 -7.17 6.51
C ALA A 106 -16.00 -8.66 6.81
N GLN A 107 -16.61 -9.58 6.07
CA GLN A 107 -16.33 -11.01 6.20
C GLN A 107 -14.89 -11.34 5.81
N LEU A 108 -14.38 -10.80 4.69
CA LEU A 108 -12.99 -11.00 4.29
C LEU A 108 -12.00 -10.50 5.36
N ALA A 109 -12.26 -9.33 5.95
CA ALA A 109 -11.44 -8.81 7.03
C ALA A 109 -11.49 -9.72 8.28
N ALA A 110 -12.66 -10.26 8.62
CA ALA A 110 -12.80 -11.21 9.72
C ALA A 110 -12.01 -12.51 9.46
N ASP A 111 -12.08 -13.05 8.23
CA ASP A 111 -11.36 -14.26 7.83
C ASP A 111 -9.84 -14.05 7.91
N LEU A 112 -9.32 -12.94 7.38
CA LEU A 112 -7.89 -12.61 7.45
C LEU A 112 -7.41 -12.43 8.90
N ASN A 113 -8.25 -11.85 9.76
CA ASN A 113 -7.95 -11.73 11.18
C ASN A 113 -7.83 -13.10 11.85
N GLN A 114 -8.79 -14.00 11.60
CA GLN A 114 -8.78 -15.37 12.12
C GLN A 114 -7.57 -16.16 11.63
N ILE A 115 -7.22 -16.04 10.34
CA ILE A 115 -6.04 -16.69 9.78
C ILE A 115 -4.78 -16.15 10.47
N THR A 116 -4.67 -14.83 10.64
CA THR A 116 -3.53 -14.19 11.31
C THR A 116 -3.41 -14.64 12.77
N ASP A 117 -4.54 -14.79 13.49
CA ASP A 117 -4.55 -15.32 14.86
C ASP A 117 -3.99 -16.74 14.91
N ASN A 118 -4.44 -17.60 13.99
CA ASN A 118 -3.94 -18.96 13.88
C ASN A 118 -2.44 -18.99 13.58
N LEU A 119 -1.97 -18.18 12.63
CA LEU A 119 -0.54 -18.12 12.28
C LEU A 119 0.33 -17.63 13.44
N ALA A 120 -0.15 -16.67 14.23
CA ALA A 120 0.56 -16.18 15.41
C ALA A 120 0.84 -17.28 16.45
N THR A 121 -0.03 -18.29 16.55
CA THR A 121 0.18 -19.44 17.44
C THR A 121 1.41 -20.26 17.06
N ILE A 122 1.79 -20.31 15.78
CA ILE A 122 2.94 -21.09 15.31
C ILE A 122 4.24 -20.51 15.86
N TYR A 123 4.39 -19.19 15.83
CA TYR A 123 5.55 -18.50 16.39
C TYR A 123 5.54 -18.56 17.93
N ALA A 124 4.35 -18.46 18.55
CA ALA A 124 4.18 -18.63 19.99
C ALA A 124 4.66 -20.02 20.47
N GLU A 125 4.29 -21.08 19.75
CA GLU A 125 4.68 -22.46 20.07
C GLU A 125 6.21 -22.66 20.10
N LYS A 126 6.94 -22.08 19.13
CA LYS A 126 8.41 -22.20 19.08
C LYS A 126 9.10 -21.40 20.18
N THR A 127 8.60 -20.21 20.48
CA THR A 127 9.29 -19.22 21.33
C THR A 127 8.85 -19.25 22.79
N GLY A 128 7.68 -19.81 23.08
CA GLY A 128 7.06 -19.77 24.41
C GLY A 128 6.44 -18.42 24.79
N GLN A 129 6.40 -17.46 23.87
CA GLN A 129 5.72 -16.17 24.05
C GLN A 129 4.21 -16.28 23.75
N GLU A 130 3.42 -15.32 24.22
CA GLU A 130 1.99 -15.28 23.95
C GLU A 130 1.67 -15.04 22.46
N PRO A 131 0.62 -15.67 21.88
CA PRO A 131 0.22 -15.41 20.49
C PRO A 131 -0.08 -13.94 20.20
N THR A 132 -0.58 -13.18 21.18
CA THR A 132 -0.88 -11.76 21.02
C THR A 132 0.37 -10.90 20.78
N TYR A 133 1.52 -11.29 21.35
CA TYR A 133 2.81 -10.63 21.09
C TYR A 133 3.21 -10.78 19.62
N TRP A 134 3.14 -12.01 19.10
CA TRP A 134 3.47 -12.28 17.69
C TRP A 134 2.48 -11.62 16.73
N ARG A 135 1.19 -11.63 17.07
CA ARG A 135 0.17 -10.93 16.28
C ARG A 135 0.48 -9.45 16.13
N GLU A 136 0.95 -8.79 17.18
CA GLU A 136 1.30 -7.36 17.10
C GLU A 136 2.52 -7.10 16.23
N LEU A 137 3.55 -7.95 16.30
CA LEU A 137 4.70 -7.86 15.39
C LEU A 137 4.32 -8.14 13.94
N MET A 138 3.39 -9.07 13.70
CA MET A 138 2.88 -9.37 12.37
C MET A 138 2.12 -8.20 11.74
N LYS A 139 1.47 -7.33 12.53
CA LYS A 139 0.84 -6.11 11.99
C LYS A 139 1.83 -5.08 11.45
N GLN A 140 3.09 -5.20 11.86
CA GLN A 140 4.16 -4.23 11.54
C GLN A 140 5.07 -4.72 10.40
N ASP A 141 4.76 -5.85 9.77
CA ASP A 141 5.57 -6.49 8.73
C ASP A 141 7.04 -6.66 9.18
N THR A 142 7.21 -7.26 10.36
CA THR A 142 8.51 -7.30 11.04
C THR A 142 9.50 -8.23 10.33
N THR A 143 10.68 -7.69 10.02
CA THR A 143 11.82 -8.44 9.47
C THR A 143 12.93 -8.58 10.51
N PHE A 144 13.43 -9.80 10.66
CA PHE A 144 14.55 -10.16 11.54
C PHE A 144 15.77 -10.54 10.71
N THR A 145 16.96 -10.06 11.11
CA THR A 145 18.22 -10.68 10.67
C THR A 145 18.37 -12.07 11.29
N ALA A 146 19.31 -12.87 10.78
CA ALA A 146 19.63 -14.17 11.35
C ALA A 146 19.91 -14.11 12.86
N GLU A 147 20.67 -13.12 13.33
CA GLU A 147 20.99 -12.93 14.74
C GLU A 147 19.75 -12.53 15.56
N GLN A 148 18.95 -11.59 15.04
CA GLN A 148 17.72 -11.15 15.70
C GLN A 148 16.68 -12.27 15.81
N ALA A 149 16.59 -13.13 14.79
CA ALA A 149 15.70 -14.28 14.82
C ALA A 149 16.11 -15.31 15.89
N VAL A 150 17.42 -15.49 16.12
CA VAL A 150 17.91 -16.32 17.23
C VAL A 150 17.62 -15.67 18.58
N GLU A 151 17.86 -14.37 18.72
CA GLU A 151 17.56 -13.62 19.95
C GLU A 151 16.06 -13.64 20.28
N ALA A 152 15.21 -13.54 19.26
CA ALA A 152 13.75 -13.64 19.40
C ALA A 152 13.25 -15.07 19.65
N GLY A 153 14.12 -16.09 19.59
CA GLY A 153 13.77 -17.50 19.75
C GLY A 153 13.09 -18.15 18.54
N LEU A 154 13.01 -17.45 17.42
CA LEU A 154 12.45 -17.97 16.16
C LEU A 154 13.38 -18.99 15.51
N ALA A 155 14.70 -18.78 15.62
CA ALA A 155 15.74 -19.66 15.11
C ALA A 155 16.65 -20.20 16.23
N ASP A 156 17.25 -21.37 16.02
CA ASP A 156 18.10 -22.03 17.02
C ASP A 156 19.57 -21.64 16.90
N ALA A 157 20.05 -21.29 15.70
CA ALA A 157 21.43 -20.86 15.46
C ALA A 157 21.60 -20.07 14.16
N VAL A 158 22.69 -19.31 14.08
CA VAL A 158 23.23 -18.80 12.82
C VAL A 158 24.26 -19.80 12.28
N ALA A 159 24.21 -20.11 10.98
CA ALA A 159 25.14 -21.04 10.36
C ALA A 159 26.59 -20.51 10.38
N GLU A 160 27.54 -21.39 10.68
CA GLU A 160 28.96 -21.09 10.54
C GLU A 160 29.48 -21.67 9.22
N PHE A 161 29.94 -20.80 8.33
CA PHE A 161 30.58 -21.23 7.09
C PHE A 161 32.09 -21.30 7.26
N GLU A 162 32.59 -22.50 7.55
CA GLU A 162 34.02 -22.81 7.46
C GLU A 162 34.52 -22.52 6.04
N LYS A 163 35.48 -21.60 5.90
CA LYS A 163 36.10 -21.32 4.60
C LYS A 163 36.80 -22.60 4.15
N SER A 164 36.40 -23.14 3.01
CA SER A 164 37.16 -24.25 2.41
C SER A 164 38.66 -23.91 2.34
N ALA A 165 39.54 -24.90 2.52
CA ALA A 165 40.99 -24.71 2.38
C ALA A 165 41.39 -24.08 1.02
N LYS A 166 40.53 -24.20 -0.01
CA LYS A 166 40.67 -23.53 -1.30
C LYS A 166 40.30 -22.04 -1.24
N ALA A 167 39.28 -21.66 -0.47
CA ALA A 167 38.91 -20.26 -0.19
C ALA A 167 39.97 -19.56 0.67
N GLU A 168 40.54 -20.25 1.66
CA GLU A 168 41.65 -19.73 2.46
C GLU A 168 42.91 -19.49 1.61
N LYS A 169 43.26 -20.44 0.74
CA LYS A 169 44.36 -20.28 -0.23
C LYS A 169 44.11 -19.10 -1.18
N ARG A 170 42.88 -18.87 -1.65
CA ARG A 170 42.54 -17.68 -2.46
C ARG A 170 42.75 -16.38 -1.67
N HIS A 171 42.28 -16.32 -0.42
CA HIS A 171 42.51 -15.16 0.44
C HIS A 171 44.01 -14.91 0.69
N ALA A 172 44.80 -15.96 0.91
CA ALA A 172 46.25 -15.85 1.09
C ALA A 172 46.97 -15.40 -0.20
N VAL A 173 46.52 -15.83 -1.39
CA VAL A 173 47.05 -15.37 -2.68
C VAL A 173 46.71 -13.89 -2.93
N VAL A 174 45.50 -13.44 -2.57
CA VAL A 174 45.11 -12.02 -2.67
C VAL A 174 45.90 -11.16 -1.66
N ALA A 175 46.10 -11.65 -0.44
CA ALA A 175 46.89 -10.96 0.59
C ALA A 175 48.39 -10.88 0.22
N SER A 176 48.96 -11.95 -0.36
CA SER A 176 50.36 -11.97 -0.81
C SER A 176 50.59 -11.25 -2.15
N GLY A 177 49.56 -11.15 -3.00
CA GLY A 177 49.56 -10.35 -4.23
C GLY A 177 49.72 -8.85 -3.97
N ARG A 178 49.08 -8.33 -2.91
CA ARG A 178 49.26 -6.94 -2.44
C ARG A 178 50.72 -6.61 -2.07
N SER A 179 51.48 -7.58 -1.56
CA SER A 179 52.89 -7.37 -1.17
C SER A 179 53.85 -7.28 -2.37
N ARG A 180 53.55 -7.95 -3.49
CA ARG A 180 54.41 -7.93 -4.69
C ARG A 180 54.24 -6.68 -5.56
N PHE A 181 53.05 -6.10 -5.58
CA PHE A 181 52.80 -4.80 -6.23
C PHE A 181 53.41 -3.62 -5.45
N ALA A 182 53.52 -3.73 -4.12
CA ALA A 182 54.14 -2.69 -3.30
C ALA A 182 55.68 -2.58 -3.48
N LYS A 183 56.36 -3.64 -3.92
CA LYS A 183 57.84 -3.66 -4.05
C LYS A 183 58.39 -3.26 -5.43
N HIS A 184 57.55 -3.15 -6.47
CA HIS A 184 58.00 -2.79 -7.83
C HIS A 184 57.49 -1.42 -8.32
N ALA A 185 56.69 -0.71 -7.53
CA ALA A 185 56.21 0.63 -7.86
C ALA A 185 57.07 1.71 -7.18
N GLY A 186 58.36 1.76 -7.53
CA GLY A 186 59.18 2.95 -7.31
C GLY A 186 58.79 4.02 -8.34
N GLY A 187 57.88 4.92 -7.97
CA GLY A 187 57.63 6.17 -8.70
C GLY A 187 56.19 6.36 -9.17
N ARG A 188 55.56 7.39 -8.59
CA ARG A 188 54.20 7.94 -8.82
C ARG A 188 53.06 7.23 -8.09
N GLY A 189 52.82 7.71 -6.87
CA GLY A 189 51.48 8.06 -6.36
C GLY A 189 50.43 6.95 -6.41
N VAL A 190 50.58 5.94 -5.56
CA VAL A 190 49.43 5.16 -5.09
C VAL A 190 48.96 5.85 -3.80
N PRO A 191 47.72 6.36 -3.72
CA PRO A 191 47.23 6.95 -2.48
C PRO A 191 47.10 5.85 -1.42
N GLU A 192 47.56 6.15 -0.22
CA GLU A 192 47.36 5.35 0.97
C GLU A 192 45.85 5.28 1.24
N ILE A 193 45.26 4.08 1.11
CA ILE A 193 43.85 3.86 1.44
C ILE A 193 43.79 3.72 2.95
N GLU A 194 43.50 4.81 3.65
CA GLU A 194 43.06 4.77 5.05
C GLU A 194 41.87 3.81 5.16
N THR A 195 41.80 3.03 6.26
CA THR A 195 40.64 2.18 6.53
C THR A 195 39.39 3.05 6.51
N ARG A 196 38.52 2.81 5.53
CA ARG A 196 37.26 3.53 5.33
C ARG A 196 36.47 3.55 6.64
N ALA A 197 36.53 4.67 7.35
CA ALA A 197 35.46 5.07 8.24
C ALA A 197 34.16 4.98 7.44
N ALA A 198 33.14 4.36 8.02
CA ALA A 198 31.86 4.02 7.38
C ALA A 198 31.35 5.20 6.53
N ALA A 199 31.51 5.07 5.21
CA ALA A 199 30.90 6.03 4.31
C ALA A 199 29.39 5.77 4.31
N PRO A 200 28.55 6.81 4.27
CA PRO A 200 27.12 6.64 4.16
C PRO A 200 26.78 5.81 2.92
N PRO A 201 25.74 4.95 2.99
CA PRO A 201 25.39 4.08 1.87
C PRO A 201 25.06 4.92 0.64
N PRO A 202 25.52 4.52 -0.56
CA PRO A 202 25.14 5.20 -1.79
C PRO A 202 23.62 5.05 -2.03
N PRO A 203 22.98 6.05 -2.67
CA PRO A 203 21.58 5.93 -3.03
C PRO A 203 21.40 4.73 -3.97
N VAL A 204 20.52 3.82 -3.55
CA VAL A 204 20.09 2.69 -4.36
C VAL A 204 19.30 3.20 -5.56
N THR A 205 19.91 3.12 -6.74
CA THR A 205 19.18 3.14 -8.01
C THR A 205 18.89 1.68 -8.37
N ARG A 206 17.61 1.30 -8.39
CA ARG A 206 17.16 0.06 -9.02
C ARG A 206 16.70 0.41 -10.44
N SER A 207 17.42 -0.07 -11.43
CA SER A 207 16.90 -0.33 -12.76
C SER A 207 17.77 -1.40 -13.39
N GLU A 208 17.24 -2.62 -13.42
CA GLU A 208 17.20 -3.54 -14.56
C GLU A 208 16.71 -4.90 -14.05
N SER A 209 15.39 -5.09 -14.11
CA SER A 209 14.81 -6.43 -14.25
C SER A 209 14.74 -6.70 -15.74
N GLY A 210 15.52 -7.70 -16.19
CA GLY A 210 15.45 -8.26 -17.52
C GLY A 210 14.16 -9.04 -17.69
N ASP A 211 13.28 -8.50 -18.53
CA ASP A 211 12.52 -9.15 -19.59
C ASP A 211 12.46 -10.70 -19.56
N LYS A 212 11.33 -11.23 -19.06
CA LYS A 212 10.50 -12.22 -19.75
C LYS A 212 9.04 -12.05 -19.34
N THR A 213 8.37 -11.05 -19.92
CA THR A 213 6.90 -11.06 -19.99
C THR A 213 6.50 -12.03 -21.08
N THR A 214 5.91 -13.16 -20.71
CA THR A 214 5.07 -13.91 -21.65
C THR A 214 3.83 -13.06 -21.92
N MET A 215 3.51 -12.89 -23.21
CA MET A 215 2.44 -12.02 -23.72
C MET A 215 1.12 -12.20 -22.95
N PRO A 216 0.38 -11.12 -22.65
CA PRO A 216 -1.07 -11.21 -22.48
C PRO A 216 -1.64 -11.75 -23.79
N SER A 217 -2.40 -12.84 -23.69
CA SER A 217 -3.17 -13.44 -24.79
C SER A 217 -3.89 -12.35 -25.57
N ASP A 218 -3.57 -12.29 -26.86
CA ASP A 218 -4.34 -11.62 -27.90
C ASP A 218 -5.85 -11.82 -27.62
N GLY A 219 -6.62 -10.75 -27.75
CA GLY A 219 -8.06 -10.74 -27.52
C GLY A 219 -8.72 -11.99 -28.10
N ARG A 220 -9.43 -12.72 -27.24
CA ARG A 220 -10.21 -13.89 -27.67
C ARG A 220 -11.14 -13.45 -28.79
N LYS A 221 -10.91 -14.04 -29.97
CA LYS A 221 -11.71 -13.85 -31.17
C LYS A 221 -13.19 -14.08 -30.84
N GLU A 222 -14.07 -13.28 -31.45
CA GLU A 222 -15.53 -13.32 -31.31
C GLU A 222 -16.13 -14.73 -31.44
N GLU A 223 -15.46 -15.66 -32.14
CA GLU A 223 -15.85 -17.07 -32.23
C GLU A 223 -15.90 -17.80 -30.88
N GLN A 224 -15.07 -17.43 -29.89
CA GLN A 224 -15.07 -18.08 -28.57
C GLN A 224 -16.19 -17.61 -27.64
N ASN A 225 -16.67 -16.37 -27.81
CA ASN A 225 -17.84 -15.87 -27.08
C ASN A 225 -19.12 -16.59 -27.54
N MET A 226 -19.21 -16.88 -28.85
CA MET A 226 -20.31 -17.67 -29.43
C MET A 226 -20.29 -19.13 -28.96
N THR A 227 -19.12 -19.72 -28.65
CA THR A 227 -19.05 -21.08 -28.07
C THR A 227 -19.42 -21.13 -26.59
N LEU A 228 -19.03 -20.13 -25.79
CA LEU A 228 -19.40 -20.07 -24.37
C LEU A 228 -20.89 -19.81 -24.17
N LEU A 229 -21.50 -18.95 -25.00
CA LEU A 229 -22.95 -18.76 -25.01
C LEU A 229 -23.69 -20.03 -25.44
N ASN A 230 -23.18 -20.77 -26.43
CA ASN A 230 -23.76 -22.04 -26.84
C ASN A 230 -23.66 -23.12 -25.76
N GLU A 231 -22.51 -23.25 -25.09
CA GLU A 231 -22.34 -24.21 -23.99
C GLU A 231 -23.25 -23.88 -22.80
N LEU A 232 -23.40 -22.59 -22.47
CA LEU A 232 -24.28 -22.14 -21.39
C LEU A 232 -25.76 -22.33 -21.76
N ALA A 233 -26.15 -22.05 -23.00
CA ALA A 233 -27.48 -22.31 -23.53
C ALA A 233 -27.83 -23.81 -23.50
N GLN A 234 -26.88 -24.67 -23.91
CA GLN A 234 -27.04 -26.13 -23.86
C GLN A 234 -27.14 -26.66 -22.43
N THR A 235 -26.33 -26.15 -21.50
CA THR A 235 -26.35 -26.55 -20.08
C THR A 235 -27.65 -26.14 -19.39
N LEU A 236 -28.18 -24.96 -19.74
CA LEU A 236 -29.44 -24.45 -19.19
C LEU A 236 -30.68 -24.97 -19.93
N GLY A 237 -30.50 -25.71 -21.03
CA GLY A 237 -31.59 -26.20 -21.88
C GLY A 237 -32.43 -25.09 -22.52
N LYS A 238 -31.85 -23.91 -22.74
CA LYS A 238 -32.53 -22.71 -23.25
C LYS A 238 -31.93 -22.28 -24.59
N SER A 239 -32.66 -21.49 -25.37
CA SER A 239 -32.11 -20.94 -26.61
C SER A 239 -31.16 -19.77 -26.32
N GLU A 240 -30.22 -19.53 -27.22
CA GLU A 240 -29.22 -18.45 -27.14
C GLU A 240 -29.90 -17.08 -26.92
N ASP A 241 -30.99 -16.81 -27.65
CA ASP A 241 -31.79 -15.59 -27.51
C ASP A 241 -32.41 -15.42 -26.10
N GLN A 242 -32.75 -16.51 -25.41
CA GLN A 242 -33.31 -16.46 -24.06
C GLN A 242 -32.24 -16.15 -23.00
N VAL A 243 -31.02 -16.62 -23.21
CA VAL A 243 -29.87 -16.33 -22.34
C VAL A 243 -29.45 -14.86 -22.51
N LEU A 244 -29.38 -14.39 -23.75
CA LEU A 244 -29.10 -12.97 -24.06
C LEU A 244 -30.16 -12.03 -23.51
N ALA A 245 -31.45 -12.39 -23.64
CA ALA A 245 -32.54 -11.61 -23.06
C ALA A 245 -32.53 -11.61 -21.51
N ALA A 246 -32.07 -12.69 -20.87
CA ALA A 246 -31.94 -12.74 -19.42
C ALA A 246 -30.75 -11.91 -18.90
N LEU A 247 -29.61 -11.98 -19.58
CA LEU A 247 -28.44 -11.13 -19.28
C LEU A 247 -28.76 -9.64 -19.52
N GLY A 248 -29.51 -9.33 -20.57
CA GLY A 248 -29.99 -7.97 -20.83
C GLY A 248 -30.97 -7.44 -19.79
N ARG A 249 -31.71 -8.30 -19.09
CA ARG A 249 -32.59 -7.88 -17.97
C ARG A 249 -31.82 -7.61 -16.69
N ILE A 250 -30.78 -8.40 -16.40
CA ILE A 250 -29.90 -8.19 -15.23
C ILE A 250 -29.13 -6.86 -15.35
N MET A 251 -28.80 -6.45 -16.56
CA MET A 251 -28.02 -5.23 -16.82
C MET A 251 -28.85 -3.94 -16.86
N ASN A 252 -30.19 -4.00 -16.79
CA ASN A 252 -31.04 -2.83 -17.07
C ASN A 252 -32.22 -2.66 -16.09
N GLU A 253 -32.12 -3.22 -14.89
CA GLU A 253 -33.09 -2.97 -13.82
C GLU A 253 -32.58 -1.81 -12.95
N GLU A 254 -33.05 -0.58 -13.23
CA GLU A 254 -32.89 0.55 -12.32
C GLU A 254 -33.73 0.29 -11.06
N VAL A 255 -33.08 -0.23 -10.02
CA VAL A 255 -33.67 -0.32 -8.69
C VAL A 255 -33.62 1.08 -8.06
N THR A 256 -34.76 1.76 -8.01
CA THR A 256 -34.91 3.01 -7.26
C THR A 256 -34.99 2.69 -5.77
N VAL A 257 -33.88 2.95 -5.06
CA VAL A 257 -33.82 2.81 -3.59
C VAL A 257 -34.29 4.13 -2.97
N ASN A 258 -35.53 4.15 -2.48
CA ASN A 258 -36.03 5.29 -1.72
C ASN A 258 -35.52 5.19 -0.28
N VAL A 259 -34.57 6.05 0.10
CA VAL A 259 -34.08 6.18 1.47
C VAL A 259 -34.88 7.28 2.17
N THR A 260 -35.52 6.97 3.30
CA THR A 260 -36.12 7.98 4.17
C THR A 260 -35.01 8.54 5.07
N VAL A 261 -34.72 9.83 4.96
CA VAL A 261 -33.70 10.52 5.76
C VAL A 261 -34.39 11.39 6.81
N GLU A 262 -34.08 11.19 8.09
CA GLU A 262 -34.49 12.08 9.17
C GLU A 262 -33.33 13.03 9.49
N LEU A 263 -33.50 14.32 9.17
CA LEU A 263 -32.53 15.39 9.47
C LEU A 263 -33.15 16.34 10.50
N SER A 264 -32.37 16.77 11.50
CA SER A 264 -32.81 17.77 12.49
C SER A 264 -31.66 18.69 12.92
N TYR A 265 -31.97 19.87 13.44
CA TYR A 265 -30.97 20.78 14.02
C TYR A 265 -31.18 20.86 15.53
N GLU A 266 -30.10 20.72 16.29
CA GLU A 266 -30.14 20.94 17.74
C GLU A 266 -30.21 22.44 18.06
N PRO A 267 -30.95 22.84 19.12
CA PRO A 267 -31.04 24.23 19.52
C PRO A 267 -29.71 24.75 20.06
N ALA A 268 -29.30 25.96 19.67
CA ALA A 268 -28.05 26.58 20.16
C ALA A 268 -28.26 27.94 20.83
N GLU A 269 -27.40 28.24 21.80
CA GLU A 269 -27.35 29.53 22.48
C GLU A 269 -26.30 30.45 21.82
N ILE A 270 -26.64 31.73 21.61
CA ILE A 270 -25.72 32.73 21.03
C ILE A 270 -25.62 33.96 21.92
N VAL A 271 -24.43 34.55 22.04
CA VAL A 271 -24.22 35.83 22.74
C VAL A 271 -24.39 36.97 21.72
N PRO A 272 -24.96 38.14 22.08
CA PRO A 272 -25.08 39.28 21.18
C PRO A 272 -23.72 39.62 20.54
N THR A 273 -23.69 39.82 19.23
CA THR A 273 -22.49 40.06 18.37
C THR A 273 -21.59 38.86 18.07
N ASP A 274 -21.91 37.66 18.55
CA ASP A 274 -21.16 36.44 18.25
C ASP A 274 -21.76 35.63 17.09
N LYS A 275 -21.01 34.67 16.56
CA LYS A 275 -21.46 33.75 15.49
C LYS A 275 -21.65 32.34 16.06
N VAL A 276 -22.77 31.69 15.72
CA VAL A 276 -23.01 30.28 16.04
C VAL A 276 -23.12 29.46 14.77
N VAL A 277 -22.50 28.27 14.77
CA VAL A 277 -22.51 27.32 13.66
C VAL A 277 -23.33 26.11 14.07
N LEU A 278 -24.42 25.87 13.35
CA LEU A 278 -25.32 24.74 13.54
C LEU A 278 -25.05 23.68 12.46
N GLN A 279 -24.88 22.43 12.88
CA GLN A 279 -24.72 21.30 11.97
C GLN A 279 -25.98 20.43 12.03
N PRO A 280 -26.47 19.93 10.88
CA PRO A 280 -27.60 19.00 10.87
C PRO A 280 -27.17 17.66 11.48
N VAL A 281 -28.05 17.10 12.31
CA VAL A 281 -27.91 15.78 12.93
C VAL A 281 -28.64 14.76 12.05
N GLY A 282 -27.88 13.85 11.45
CA GLY A 282 -28.35 12.78 10.56
C GLY A 282 -27.40 12.54 9.38
N ASP A 283 -27.49 11.36 8.74
CA ASP A 283 -26.69 11.03 7.56
C ASP A 283 -27.16 11.81 6.33
N ILE A 284 -26.30 12.64 5.74
CA ILE A 284 -26.60 13.42 4.53
C ILE A 284 -26.19 12.60 3.30
N PRO A 285 -27.13 12.04 2.52
CA PRO A 285 -26.79 11.39 1.26
C PRO A 285 -26.28 12.40 0.20
N PRO A 286 -25.41 11.96 -0.73
CA PRO A 286 -24.90 12.82 -1.79
C PRO A 286 -26.04 13.23 -2.74
N GLY A 287 -26.16 14.54 -3.03
CA GLY A 287 -27.17 15.10 -3.94
C GLY A 287 -28.26 15.95 -3.29
N LEU A 288 -28.25 16.11 -1.96
CA LEU A 288 -29.10 17.07 -1.26
C LEU A 288 -28.55 18.49 -1.37
N VAL A 289 -29.43 19.46 -1.62
CA VAL A 289 -29.11 20.90 -1.68
C VAL A 289 -29.82 21.63 -0.56
N PHE A 290 -29.08 22.42 0.21
CA PHE A 290 -29.59 23.19 1.35
C PHE A 290 -29.64 24.69 1.03
N ALA A 291 -30.73 25.36 1.38
CA ALA A 291 -30.88 26.80 1.21
C ALA A 291 -31.51 27.47 2.44
N ALA A 292 -31.17 28.74 2.68
CA ALA A 292 -31.82 29.53 3.71
C ALA A 292 -33.25 29.90 3.28
N GLY A 293 -34.24 29.69 4.16
CA GLY A 293 -35.61 30.20 3.98
C GLY A 293 -35.74 31.68 4.34
N GLU A 294 -36.96 32.14 4.67
CA GLU A 294 -37.20 33.53 5.08
C GLU A 294 -36.55 33.84 6.43
N VAL A 295 -35.49 34.64 6.41
CA VAL A 295 -34.74 35.07 7.60
C VAL A 295 -35.39 36.32 8.22
N PRO A 296 -35.62 36.36 9.54
CA PRO A 296 -36.13 37.56 10.22
C PRO A 296 -35.21 38.78 10.06
N GLU A 297 -35.82 39.96 9.85
CA GLU A 297 -35.12 41.21 9.52
C GLU A 297 -34.07 41.59 10.59
N GLY A 298 -32.79 41.60 10.19
CA GLY A 298 -31.65 41.92 11.08
C GLY A 298 -30.73 40.75 11.45
N TRP A 299 -31.10 39.50 11.16
CA TRP A 299 -30.24 38.33 11.39
C TRP A 299 -29.41 37.98 10.15
N GLY A 300 -28.11 37.73 10.34
CA GLY A 300 -27.24 37.25 9.26
C GLY A 300 -27.21 35.72 9.25
N VAL A 301 -27.82 35.10 8.24
CA VAL A 301 -27.85 33.63 8.11
C VAL A 301 -27.16 33.22 6.81
N GLU A 302 -26.18 32.34 6.90
CA GLU A 302 -25.48 31.71 5.77
C GLU A 302 -25.66 30.20 5.86
N VAL A 303 -26.15 29.55 4.80
CA VAL A 303 -26.33 28.08 4.73
C VAL A 303 -25.39 27.53 3.67
N ALA A 304 -24.57 26.54 4.03
CA ALA A 304 -23.70 25.85 3.09
C ALA A 304 -24.49 24.83 2.25
N GLU A 305 -24.54 25.04 0.94
CA GLU A 305 -25.42 24.32 0.00
C GLU A 305 -25.17 22.80 -0.04
N ASP A 306 -23.91 22.37 0.15
CA ASP A 306 -23.50 20.95 0.03
C ASP A 306 -23.47 20.21 1.38
N THR A 307 -23.41 20.93 2.49
CA THR A 307 -23.16 20.35 3.83
C THR A 307 -24.29 20.63 4.83
N GLY A 308 -25.23 21.52 4.48
CA GLY A 308 -26.34 21.91 5.35
C GLY A 308 -25.92 22.67 6.61
N VAL A 309 -24.66 23.10 6.71
CA VAL A 309 -24.14 23.86 7.85
C VAL A 309 -24.73 25.27 7.83
N VAL A 310 -25.38 25.67 8.93
CA VAL A 310 -26.03 26.98 9.07
C VAL A 310 -25.21 27.85 10.01
N THR A 311 -24.72 28.99 9.52
CA THR A 311 -24.05 30.01 10.33
C THR A 311 -25.01 31.15 10.61
N VAL A 312 -25.26 31.44 11.88
CA VAL A 312 -26.20 32.46 12.33
C VAL A 312 -25.43 33.56 13.07
N THR A 313 -25.68 34.81 12.69
CA THR A 313 -25.10 36.02 13.27
C THR A 313 -26.21 36.87 13.87
N ALA A 314 -26.16 37.10 15.18
CA ALA A 314 -27.15 37.91 15.90
C ALA A 314 -26.94 39.42 15.65
N PRO A 315 -28.02 40.21 15.47
CA PRO A 315 -27.92 41.67 15.34
C PRO A 315 -27.38 42.33 16.62
N ALA A 316 -26.65 43.43 16.46
CA ALA A 316 -26.05 44.19 17.56
C ALA A 316 -27.06 44.82 18.56
N GLY A 317 -28.37 44.71 18.29
CA GLY A 317 -29.44 45.21 19.14
C GLY A 317 -30.36 44.12 19.73
N ALA A 318 -30.00 42.83 19.64
CA ALA A 318 -30.79 41.73 20.21
C ALA A 318 -30.78 41.76 21.75
N GLU A 319 -31.95 41.56 22.39
CA GLU A 319 -32.06 41.52 23.84
C GLU A 319 -31.78 40.10 24.36
N PRO A 320 -31.14 39.93 25.54
CA PRO A 320 -30.97 38.61 26.14
C PRO A 320 -32.32 37.93 26.42
N GLY A 321 -32.57 36.79 25.78
CA GLY A 321 -33.83 36.04 25.84
C GLY A 321 -34.59 35.93 24.52
N ASP A 322 -34.14 36.57 23.44
CA ASP A 322 -34.78 36.46 22.12
C ASP A 322 -34.56 35.05 21.52
N GLU A 323 -35.66 34.39 21.13
CA GLU A 323 -35.67 33.13 20.38
C GLU A 323 -35.94 33.40 18.90
N VAL A 324 -35.08 32.89 18.02
CA VAL A 324 -35.28 32.96 16.57
C VAL A 324 -35.38 31.55 15.98
N THR A 325 -36.39 31.33 15.15
CA THR A 325 -36.55 30.11 14.35
C THR A 325 -36.14 30.40 12.92
N ILE A 326 -35.16 29.66 12.40
CA ILE A 326 -34.60 29.82 11.07
C ILE A 326 -35.05 28.63 10.22
N PRO A 327 -35.85 28.86 9.16
CA PRO A 327 -36.22 27.82 8.23
C PRO A 327 -35.05 27.50 7.28
N VAL A 328 -34.76 26.20 7.10
CA VAL A 328 -33.74 25.67 6.18
C VAL A 328 -34.45 24.76 5.20
N LEU A 329 -34.38 25.08 3.92
CA LEU A 329 -34.97 24.32 2.83
C LEU A 329 -34.00 23.24 2.37
N VAL A 330 -34.45 21.99 2.34
CA VAL A 330 -33.68 20.84 1.86
C VAL A 330 -34.34 20.30 0.61
N THR A 331 -33.61 20.23 -0.50
CA THR A 331 -34.09 19.70 -1.78
C THR A 331 -33.34 18.43 -2.15
N GLY A 332 -34.08 17.34 -2.39
CA GLY A 332 -33.54 16.06 -2.86
C GLY A 332 -34.53 15.36 -3.81
N ASP A 333 -34.06 14.93 -4.99
CA ASP A 333 -34.86 14.23 -6.01
C ASP A 333 -36.22 14.88 -6.34
N GLY A 334 -36.27 16.21 -6.33
CA GLY A 334 -37.47 17.00 -6.66
C GLY A 334 -38.50 17.14 -5.53
N VAL A 335 -38.17 16.69 -4.32
CA VAL A 335 -38.96 16.91 -3.10
C VAL A 335 -38.27 17.96 -2.22
N GLU A 336 -39.03 18.96 -1.78
CA GLU A 336 -38.58 20.05 -0.92
C GLU A 336 -39.16 19.87 0.48
N VAL A 337 -38.30 19.89 1.51
CA VAL A 337 -38.67 19.74 2.92
C VAL A 337 -38.08 20.90 3.71
N GLU A 338 -38.90 21.54 4.55
CA GLU A 338 -38.49 22.65 5.41
C GLU A 338 -38.11 22.12 6.81
N LEU A 339 -36.89 22.42 7.25
CA LEU A 339 -36.37 22.13 8.59
C LEU A 339 -36.30 23.41 9.41
N SER A 340 -36.49 23.32 10.72
CA SER A 340 -36.44 24.49 11.61
C SER A 340 -35.23 24.41 12.55
N ALA A 341 -34.35 25.41 12.48
CA ALA A 341 -33.23 25.58 13.41
C ALA A 341 -33.57 26.66 14.45
N GLN A 342 -33.42 26.36 15.74
CA GLN A 342 -33.76 27.29 16.84
C GLN A 342 -32.49 27.86 17.48
N VAL A 343 -32.45 29.18 17.67
CA VAL A 343 -31.34 29.88 18.34
C VAL A 343 -31.87 30.82 19.43
N THR A 344 -31.27 30.77 20.62
CA THR A 344 -31.66 31.60 21.78
C THR A 344 -30.53 32.53 22.20
N VAL A 345 -30.81 33.82 22.42
CA VAL A 345 -29.80 34.83 22.78
C VAL A 345 -29.56 34.87 24.30
N LYS A 346 -28.31 34.79 24.77
CA LYS A 346 -27.94 34.82 26.21
C LYS A 346 -27.12 36.07 26.57
N ALA A 347 -27.27 36.56 27.81
CA ALA A 347 -26.60 37.79 28.28
C ALA A 347 -25.07 37.62 28.36
N ALA A 348 -24.32 38.61 27.86
CA ALA A 348 -22.87 38.67 27.99
C ALA A 348 -22.44 38.93 29.45
N ALA A 349 -21.64 38.04 30.03
CA ALA A 349 -21.05 38.20 31.36
C ALA A 349 -19.68 38.93 31.26
N PRO A 350 -19.30 39.81 32.22
CA PRO A 350 -18.03 40.52 32.18
C PRO A 350 -16.86 39.63 32.61
N GLU A 351 -15.69 39.89 32.02
CA GLU A 351 -14.43 39.17 32.25
C GLU A 351 -13.76 39.40 33.62
N GLU A 352 -12.87 38.46 33.94
CA GLU A 352 -11.80 38.41 34.97
C GLU A 352 -12.13 37.84 36.36
N SER A 353 -11.54 36.68 36.69
CA SER A 353 -10.33 36.57 37.56
C SER A 353 -10.07 35.13 38.03
N GLU A 354 -8.78 34.81 38.18
CA GLU A 354 -8.23 33.54 38.69
C GLU A 354 -8.70 33.20 40.12
N SER A 355 -8.95 31.92 40.43
CA SER A 355 -8.39 31.25 41.63
C SER A 355 -8.75 29.76 41.73
N GLU A 356 -7.92 29.11 42.54
CA GLU A 356 -7.68 27.69 42.78
C GLU A 356 -8.87 26.81 43.19
N GLY A 357 -8.89 25.58 42.64
CA GLY A 357 -8.91 24.34 43.42
C GLY A 357 -10.23 23.84 44.03
N GLU A 358 -10.86 22.85 43.39
CA GLU A 358 -11.43 21.70 44.12
C GLU A 358 -11.52 20.43 43.23
N SER A 359 -11.29 19.27 43.84
CA SER A 359 -11.24 17.93 43.23
C SER A 359 -12.61 17.45 42.69
N PRO A 360 -12.66 16.49 41.75
CA PRO A 360 -13.81 16.31 40.87
C PRO A 360 -14.97 15.58 41.54
N ALA A 361 -16.18 16.08 41.29
CA ALA A 361 -17.42 15.38 41.58
C ALA A 361 -17.64 14.22 40.59
N LYS A 362 -18.18 13.13 41.14
CA LYS A 362 -18.44 11.82 40.54
C LYS A 362 -19.19 11.89 39.20
N SER A 363 -18.70 11.17 38.20
CA SER A 363 -19.32 11.01 36.88
C SER A 363 -20.71 10.37 36.94
N ALA A 364 -21.65 10.95 36.20
CA ALA A 364 -22.95 10.35 35.88
C ALA A 364 -22.77 9.29 34.76
N PRO A 365 -23.58 8.21 34.73
CA PRO A 365 -23.35 7.07 33.84
C PRO A 365 -23.64 7.40 32.37
N ALA A 366 -22.74 6.93 31.49
CA ALA A 366 -22.84 7.03 30.04
C ALA A 366 -24.01 6.18 29.49
N GLY A 367 -24.76 6.74 28.55
CA GLY A 367 -25.66 5.98 27.68
C GLY A 367 -24.87 5.18 26.62
N PRO A 368 -25.52 4.29 25.85
CA PRO A 368 -24.85 3.30 25.00
C PRO A 368 -24.10 3.84 23.78
N GLU A 369 -24.11 5.16 23.51
CA GLU A 369 -23.48 5.75 22.31
C GLU A 369 -22.47 6.87 22.61
N THR A 370 -22.09 7.09 23.87
CA THR A 370 -21.06 8.09 24.22
C THR A 370 -19.74 7.42 24.62
N VAL A 371 -18.70 7.63 23.81
CA VAL A 371 -17.32 7.24 24.16
C VAL A 371 -16.68 8.40 24.91
N THR A 372 -16.49 8.24 26.22
CA THR A 372 -15.72 9.20 27.01
C THR A 372 -14.23 8.99 26.76
N LEU A 373 -13.59 9.93 26.07
CA LEU A 373 -12.14 9.97 25.89
C LEU A 373 -11.53 10.90 26.93
N ASP A 374 -10.41 10.50 27.51
CA ASP A 374 -9.59 11.42 28.29
C ASP A 374 -8.97 12.49 27.37
N MET A 375 -8.70 13.67 27.93
CA MET A 375 -8.22 14.83 27.16
C MET A 375 -6.86 14.55 26.50
N ASP A 376 -6.01 13.73 27.13
CA ASP A 376 -4.69 13.38 26.59
C ASP A 376 -4.84 12.47 25.35
N THR A 377 -5.74 11.49 25.40
CA THR A 377 -6.10 10.65 24.25
C THR A 377 -6.74 11.46 23.13
N TYR A 378 -7.60 12.43 23.45
CA TYR A 378 -8.20 13.32 22.44
C TYR A 378 -7.13 14.15 21.71
N ASN A 379 -6.20 14.75 22.45
CA ASN A 379 -5.09 15.51 21.87
C ASN A 379 -4.17 14.61 21.02
N TRP A 380 -3.88 13.40 21.50
CA TRP A 380 -3.10 12.42 20.74
C TRP A 380 -3.78 12.00 19.44
N LEU A 381 -5.11 11.80 19.44
CA LEU A 381 -5.88 11.47 18.23
C LEU A 381 -5.84 12.62 17.22
N LYS A 382 -5.94 13.86 17.68
CA LYS A 382 -5.80 15.06 16.83
C LYS A 382 -4.41 15.15 16.19
N ASP A 383 -3.36 14.88 16.97
CA ASP A 383 -1.98 14.86 16.48
C ASP A 383 -1.71 13.66 15.54
N ALA A 384 -2.35 12.52 15.79
CA ALA A 384 -2.29 11.36 14.91
C ALA A 384 -3.00 11.63 13.57
N ALA A 385 -4.16 12.29 13.59
CA ALA A 385 -4.88 12.71 12.39
C ALA A 385 -4.06 13.72 11.56
N ALA A 386 -3.40 14.68 12.21
CA ALA A 386 -2.51 15.63 11.54
C ALA A 386 -1.32 14.92 10.85
N ARG A 387 -0.66 13.98 11.55
CA ARG A 387 0.42 13.17 10.97
C ARG A 387 -0.07 12.27 9.82
N GLY A 388 -1.28 11.74 9.92
CA GLY A 388 -1.92 10.96 8.85
C GLY A 388 -2.19 11.80 7.61
N ALA A 389 -2.71 13.02 7.78
CA ALA A 389 -2.94 13.97 6.68
C ALA A 389 -1.62 14.38 5.99
N GLU A 390 -0.55 14.63 6.77
CA GLU A 390 0.78 14.92 6.22
C GLU A 390 1.37 13.74 5.45
N ALA A 391 1.25 12.52 6.00
CA ALA A 391 1.70 11.30 5.34
C ALA A 391 0.95 11.04 4.02
N LYS A 392 -0.37 11.26 4.01
CA LYS A 392 -1.18 11.18 2.81
C LYS A 392 -0.78 12.22 1.77
N ALA A 393 -0.60 13.48 2.16
CA ALA A 393 -0.17 14.53 1.24
C ALA A 393 1.20 14.21 0.60
N LYS A 394 2.13 13.63 1.37
CA LYS A 394 3.44 13.19 0.85
C LYS A 394 3.35 11.99 -0.10
N ALA A 395 2.44 11.06 0.17
CA ALA A 395 2.17 9.93 -0.72
C ALA A 395 1.55 10.41 -2.04
N ASP A 396 0.53 11.28 -1.97
CA ASP A 396 -0.14 11.86 -3.14
C ASP A 396 0.87 12.66 -4.01
N GLU A 397 1.81 13.40 -3.41
CA GLU A 397 2.89 14.07 -4.15
C GLU A 397 3.90 13.09 -4.79
N ALA A 398 4.21 11.98 -4.13
CA ALA A 398 5.10 10.96 -4.67
C ALA A 398 4.49 10.27 -5.90
N ASP A 399 3.19 9.97 -5.83
CA ASP A 399 2.43 9.37 -6.93
C ASP A 399 2.36 10.31 -8.13
N MET A 400 2.09 11.61 -7.90
CA MET A 400 2.13 12.63 -8.95
C MET A 400 3.50 12.74 -9.62
N ARG A 401 4.60 12.62 -8.87
CA ARG A 401 5.96 12.62 -9.45
C ARG A 401 6.23 11.35 -10.28
N ALA A 402 5.76 10.20 -9.83
CA ALA A 402 5.88 8.94 -10.56
C ALA A 402 5.08 8.97 -11.89
N GLU A 403 3.90 9.61 -11.88
CA GLU A 403 3.07 9.78 -13.07
C GLU A 403 3.78 10.65 -14.13
N VAL A 404 4.36 11.78 -13.70
CA VAL A 404 5.16 12.65 -14.59
C VAL A 404 6.39 11.91 -15.13
N ASP A 405 7.04 11.06 -14.32
CA ASP A 405 8.17 10.23 -14.78
C ASP A 405 7.77 9.21 -15.83
N GLY A 406 6.56 8.64 -15.71
CA GLY A 406 5.96 7.80 -16.73
C GLY A 406 5.86 8.54 -18.06
N TRP A 407 5.33 9.76 -18.07
CA TRP A 407 5.22 10.57 -19.29
C TRP A 407 6.56 10.92 -19.92
N VAL A 408 7.61 11.11 -19.11
CA VAL A 408 8.98 11.32 -19.61
C VAL A 408 9.52 10.04 -20.26
N LYS A 409 9.32 8.89 -19.60
CA LYS A 409 9.79 7.58 -20.08
C LYS A 409 9.10 7.16 -21.39
N GLU A 410 7.81 7.48 -21.53
CA GLU A 410 7.01 7.23 -22.73
C GLU A 410 7.30 8.22 -23.87
N GLY A 411 8.16 9.22 -23.64
CA GLY A 411 8.48 10.25 -24.62
C GLY A 411 7.30 11.22 -24.89
N ARG A 412 6.32 11.30 -24.00
CA ARG A 412 5.20 12.26 -24.06
C ARG A 412 5.62 13.64 -23.51
N LEU A 413 6.61 13.67 -22.63
CA LEU A 413 7.14 14.88 -22.00
C LEU A 413 8.67 14.93 -22.09
N HIS A 414 9.23 16.08 -22.47
CA HIS A 414 10.68 16.28 -22.42
C HIS A 414 11.18 16.41 -20.95
N PRO A 415 12.33 15.82 -20.56
CA PRO A 415 12.81 15.84 -19.17
C PRO A 415 12.94 17.23 -18.54
N GLN A 416 13.24 18.27 -19.34
CA GLN A 416 13.32 19.65 -18.86
C GLN A 416 11.98 20.23 -18.38
N ASN A 417 10.86 19.67 -18.82
CA ASN A 417 9.52 20.13 -18.47
C ASN A 417 8.89 19.34 -17.31
N ARG A 418 9.65 18.42 -16.68
CA ARG A 418 9.20 17.58 -15.58
C ARG A 418 8.61 18.39 -14.43
N GLU A 419 9.33 19.41 -13.97
CA GLU A 419 8.86 20.20 -12.82
C GLU A 419 7.63 21.04 -13.15
N LYS A 420 7.53 21.54 -14.40
CA LYS A 420 6.35 22.27 -14.86
C LYS A 420 5.12 21.36 -14.93
N ALA A 421 5.28 20.13 -15.42
CA ALA A 421 4.19 19.16 -15.48
C ALA A 421 3.73 18.72 -14.09
N PHE A 422 4.66 18.61 -13.13
CA PHE A 422 4.34 18.35 -11.73
C PHE A 422 3.53 19.49 -11.09
N GLU A 423 3.95 20.75 -11.28
CA GLU A 423 3.21 21.92 -10.82
C GLU A 423 1.83 22.03 -11.48
N ASP A 424 1.74 21.72 -12.77
CA ASP A 424 0.47 21.68 -13.50
C ASP A 424 -0.48 20.59 -12.97
N LEU A 425 0.06 19.42 -12.59
CA LEU A 425 -0.69 18.32 -11.98
C LEU A 425 -1.18 18.68 -10.57
N LYS A 426 -0.36 19.36 -9.78
CA LYS A 426 -0.74 19.88 -8.45
C LYS A 426 -1.81 20.96 -8.52
N ALA A 427 -1.75 21.84 -9.54
CA ALA A 427 -2.67 22.95 -9.70
C ALA A 427 -4.00 22.58 -10.39
N ARG A 428 -4.00 21.61 -11.30
CA ARG A 428 -5.13 21.32 -12.20
C ARG A 428 -5.61 19.86 -12.17
N GLY A 429 -4.94 18.98 -11.42
CA GLY A 429 -5.32 17.59 -11.24
C GLY A 429 -5.60 16.87 -12.56
N ASP A 430 -6.82 16.35 -12.71
CA ASP A 430 -7.22 15.55 -13.87
C ASP A 430 -7.14 16.30 -15.20
N ALA A 431 -7.33 17.62 -15.21
CA ALA A 431 -7.19 18.41 -16.43
C ALA A 431 -5.75 18.40 -16.96
N ALA A 432 -4.75 18.34 -16.08
CA ALA A 432 -3.35 18.17 -16.48
C ALA A 432 -3.08 16.74 -16.96
N ARG A 433 -3.65 15.72 -16.30
CA ARG A 433 -3.55 14.31 -16.75
C ARG A 433 -4.05 14.13 -18.17
N VAL A 434 -5.21 14.69 -18.48
CA VAL A 434 -5.80 14.65 -19.84
C VAL A 434 -4.90 15.38 -20.83
N LEU A 435 -4.36 16.55 -20.47
CA LEU A 435 -3.47 17.32 -21.33
C LEU A 435 -2.20 16.53 -21.71
N TYR A 436 -1.52 15.94 -20.74
CA TYR A 436 -0.24 15.24 -20.99
C TYR A 436 -0.43 13.84 -21.57
N SER A 437 -1.51 13.13 -21.21
CA SER A 437 -1.86 11.83 -21.82
C SER A 437 -2.36 11.96 -23.26
N SER A 438 -2.86 13.15 -23.67
CA SER A 438 -3.24 13.40 -25.07
C SER A 438 -2.04 13.51 -26.02
N ILE A 439 -0.82 13.70 -25.50
CA ILE A 439 0.41 13.75 -26.30
C ILE A 439 0.79 12.31 -26.68
N PRO A 440 0.93 11.96 -27.97
CA PRO A 440 1.32 10.62 -28.39
C PRO A 440 2.65 10.17 -27.81
N GLU A 441 2.82 8.87 -27.60
CA GLU A 441 4.10 8.29 -27.19
C GLU A 441 5.19 8.56 -28.23
N ASN A 442 6.45 8.64 -27.79
CA ASN A 442 7.61 8.96 -28.62
C ASN A 442 7.55 10.33 -29.33
N THR A 443 6.72 11.27 -28.86
CA THR A 443 6.70 12.65 -29.37
C THR A 443 8.06 13.34 -29.16
N PHE A 444 8.73 13.05 -28.05
CA PHE A 444 10.08 13.49 -27.74
C PHE A 444 11.05 12.30 -27.76
N PRO A 445 12.24 12.45 -28.37
CA PRO A 445 13.22 11.38 -28.44
C PRO A 445 13.78 11.05 -27.05
N VAL A 446 13.68 9.77 -26.66
CA VAL A 446 14.08 9.24 -25.35
C VAL A 446 15.54 8.73 -25.30
N ARG A 447 16.39 9.10 -26.29
CA ARG A 447 17.84 8.80 -26.28
C ARG A 447 18.68 10.06 -26.42
N GLU A 448 19.75 10.13 -25.59
CA GLU A 448 20.85 11.07 -25.79
C GLU A 448 21.51 10.81 -27.15
N ILE A 449 21.59 11.86 -27.98
CA ILE A 449 22.45 11.89 -29.16
C ILE A 449 23.89 11.99 -28.64
N GLY A 450 24.53 10.83 -28.42
CA GLY A 450 25.96 10.76 -28.18
C GLY A 450 26.73 11.19 -29.44
N HIS A 451 27.27 12.41 -29.43
CA HIS A 451 28.34 12.80 -30.33
C HIS A 451 29.68 12.29 -29.77
N SER A 452 30.05 11.06 -30.11
CA SER A 452 31.44 10.59 -30.00
C SER A 452 32.13 10.85 -31.33
N ARG A 453 32.86 11.95 -31.40
CA ARG A 453 33.78 12.25 -32.52
C ARG A 453 35.14 11.70 -32.11
N ASP A 454 35.38 10.42 -32.39
CA ASP A 454 36.72 9.85 -32.30
C ASP A 454 37.28 9.72 -33.72
N ASP A 455 38.14 10.68 -34.04
CA ASP A 455 39.15 10.54 -35.08
C ASP A 455 40.11 9.44 -34.65
N GLU A 456 40.13 8.30 -35.35
CA GLU A 456 41.39 7.55 -35.46
C GLU A 456 41.54 6.88 -36.82
N VAL A 457 42.60 7.33 -37.47
CA VAL A 457 43.15 6.98 -38.76
C VAL A 457 43.40 5.48 -38.86
N ASN A 458 42.89 4.85 -39.93
CA ASN A 458 43.51 3.64 -40.44
C ASN A 458 43.65 3.70 -41.96
N GLU A 459 44.60 4.51 -42.40
CA GLU A 459 45.22 4.41 -43.71
C GLU A 459 46.00 3.10 -43.79
N ASN A 460 45.40 2.06 -44.37
CA ASN A 460 46.09 1.15 -45.31
C ASN A 460 45.16 0.04 -45.80
N LYS A 461 44.53 0.25 -46.96
CA LYS A 461 44.38 -0.80 -47.96
C LYS A 461 44.26 -0.18 -49.35
N ILE A 462 45.28 -0.47 -50.14
CA ILE A 462 45.54 0.03 -51.49
C ILE A 462 44.70 -0.73 -52.54
N SER A 463 44.29 0.03 -53.56
CA SER A 463 43.99 -0.33 -54.95
C SER A 463 42.62 -0.93 -55.31
N GLY A 464 42.03 -0.37 -56.38
CA GLY A 464 41.19 -1.17 -57.28
C GLY A 464 40.00 -0.48 -57.94
N ALA A 465 40.28 0.36 -58.93
CA ALA A 465 39.47 0.54 -60.15
C ALA A 465 38.12 1.30 -60.13
N ALA A 466 38.11 2.33 -60.99
CA ALA A 466 37.08 2.69 -61.96
C ALA A 466 35.78 3.35 -61.47
N ASN A 467 35.76 4.67 -61.57
CA ASN A 467 34.56 5.44 -61.84
C ASN A 467 34.40 5.61 -63.36
N PRO A 468 33.24 5.24 -63.93
CA PRO A 468 32.70 6.07 -64.99
C PRO A 468 31.18 6.22 -64.79
N PHE A 469 30.71 7.42 -64.45
CA PHE A 469 29.74 8.17 -65.25
C PHE A 469 29.45 9.50 -64.54
N ALA A 470 30.01 10.55 -65.12
CA ALA A 470 29.66 11.92 -64.83
C ALA A 470 28.33 12.29 -65.51
N SER A 471 27.44 12.99 -64.79
CA SER A 471 26.67 14.12 -65.35
C SER A 471 26.02 14.90 -64.20
N VAL A 472 26.55 16.08 -63.83
CA VAL A 472 26.11 17.45 -64.26
C VAL A 472 25.14 18.04 -63.20
N ARG A 473 25.59 18.95 -62.31
CA ARG A 473 25.72 20.43 -62.44
C ARG A 473 24.41 21.09 -62.90
N TYR A 474 23.83 22.07 -62.21
CA TYR A 474 24.42 23.26 -61.59
C TYR A 474 24.02 23.45 -60.12
#